data_AF-A0A0M4RN59-F1
#
_entry.id   AF-A0A0M4RN59-F1
#
_cell.length_a   1.000
_cell.length_b   1.000
_cell.length_c   1.000
_cell.angle_alpha   90.00
_cell.angle_beta   90.00
_cell.angle_gamma   90.00
#
_symmetry.space_group_name_H-M   'P 1'
#
loop_
_entity.id
_entity.type
_entity.pdbx_description
1 polymer ?
#
loop_
_entity_poly.entity_id
_entity_poly.type
_entity_poly.pdbx_seq_one_letter_code
_entity_poly.pdbx_strand_id
1 'polypeptide(L)'
;MTPIRKAVYGLSAGALMALLTGCSVDTLIWGNDGAQVIQTTEKLVSDIASGETSDLVCMDSVAHLGEPSDWSGLSAGEPEEFVARYWADQAALNPQWSINLEGLPEGATPGSHYPGDVFYRETDDGLCVIDVAWTTLVAVG
;
A
#
# COMPACT_ATOMS: atom_id res chain seq x y z
N MET A 1 45.25 36.40 -40.17
CA MET A 1 45.47 35.07 -39.57
C MET A 1 44.13 34.62 -38.95
N THR A 2 43.52 33.62 -39.61
CA THR A 2 42.67 32.48 -39.14
C THR A 2 41.87 32.54 -37.82
N PRO A 3 40.74 31.80 -37.68
CA PRO A 3 39.90 31.13 -38.69
C PRO A 3 38.36 31.28 -38.51
N ILE A 4 37.63 30.99 -39.60
CA ILE A 4 36.24 30.51 -39.58
C ILE A 4 36.23 29.10 -38.96
N ARG A 5 35.32 28.84 -38.00
CA ARG A 5 34.94 27.47 -37.61
C ARG A 5 33.42 27.34 -37.51
N LYS A 6 32.90 26.44 -38.35
CA LYS A 6 31.58 25.80 -38.28
C LYS A 6 31.48 24.93 -37.01
N ALA A 7 30.31 24.85 -36.39
CA ALA A 7 29.77 23.62 -35.77
C ALA A 7 28.33 23.91 -35.30
N VAL A 8 27.32 23.39 -35.98
CA VAL A 8 26.64 22.08 -35.76
C VAL A 8 25.40 22.28 -34.87
N TYR A 9 24.26 21.94 -35.48
CA TYR A 9 22.95 21.75 -34.87
C TYR A 9 23.04 20.98 -33.55
N GLY A 10 22.63 21.61 -32.45
CA GLY A 10 22.22 20.91 -31.24
C GLY A 10 20.71 20.76 -31.26
N LEU A 11 20.21 19.64 -31.81
CA LEU A 11 18.90 19.12 -31.45
C LEU A 11 18.88 18.92 -29.93
N SER A 12 18.34 19.87 -29.18
CA SER A 12 17.83 19.59 -27.85
C SER A 12 16.38 19.19 -28.01
N ALA A 13 16.19 17.98 -28.53
CA ALA A 13 14.98 17.20 -28.23
C ALA A 13 15.02 16.91 -26.73
N GLY A 14 14.70 17.93 -25.92
CA GLY A 14 14.37 17.75 -24.53
C GLY A 14 13.13 16.89 -24.52
N ALA A 15 13.33 15.62 -24.17
CA ALA A 15 12.28 14.65 -23.98
C ALA A 15 11.12 15.32 -23.25
N LEU A 16 9.99 15.43 -23.95
CA LEU A 16 8.71 15.71 -23.33
C LEU A 16 8.48 14.51 -22.40
N MET A 17 8.98 14.59 -21.16
CA MET A 17 8.56 13.66 -20.12
C MET A 17 7.06 13.83 -20.05
N ALA A 18 6.35 12.81 -20.53
CA ALA A 18 4.93 12.71 -20.40
C ALA A 18 4.63 12.76 -18.90
N LEU A 19 4.33 13.96 -18.39
CA LEU A 19 3.58 14.19 -17.16
C LEU A 19 2.14 13.73 -17.40
N LEU A 20 1.99 12.47 -17.76
CA LEU A 20 0.76 11.72 -17.65
C LEU A 20 0.84 10.96 -16.33
N THR A 21 1.09 11.67 -15.22
CA THR A 21 0.49 11.27 -13.95
C THR A 21 -0.99 11.60 -14.08
N GLY A 22 -1.68 10.84 -14.93
CA GLY A 22 -3.13 10.83 -14.95
C GLY A 22 -3.55 10.61 -13.51
N CYS A 23 -4.51 11.40 -13.03
CA CYS A 23 -5.15 11.13 -11.76
C CYS A 23 -5.43 9.62 -11.73
N SER A 24 -4.84 8.89 -10.78
CA SER A 24 -5.12 7.46 -10.72
C SER A 24 -6.63 7.30 -10.55
N VAL A 25 -7.17 6.18 -11.03
CA VAL A 25 -8.59 5.88 -10.83
C VAL A 25 -8.92 5.95 -9.33
N ASP A 26 -7.98 5.55 -8.48
CA ASP A 26 -8.11 5.64 -7.02
C ASP A 26 -8.21 7.09 -6.54
N THR A 27 -7.41 8.02 -7.07
CA THR A 27 -7.53 9.45 -6.71
C THR A 27 -8.89 10.02 -7.11
N LEU A 28 -9.48 9.55 -8.22
CA LEU A 28 -10.80 9.97 -8.66
C LEU A 28 -11.92 9.46 -7.73
N ILE A 29 -11.79 8.21 -7.25
CA ILE A 29 -12.82 7.53 -6.44
C ILE A 29 -12.68 7.89 -4.96
N TRP A 30 -11.45 7.82 -4.43
CA TRP A 30 -11.14 7.86 -3.00
C TRP A 30 -10.47 9.18 -2.56
N GLY A 31 -10.22 10.11 -3.48
CA GLY A 31 -9.44 11.32 -3.21
C GLY A 31 -7.95 11.01 -3.03
N ASN A 32 -7.16 12.05 -2.71
CA ASN A 32 -5.70 11.90 -2.57
C ASN A 32 -5.33 10.99 -1.38
N ASP A 33 -6.00 11.18 -0.24
CA ASP A 33 -5.63 10.50 1.01
C ASP A 33 -5.99 9.01 0.92
N GLY A 34 -7.19 8.67 0.46
CA GLY A 34 -7.56 7.26 0.22
C GLY A 34 -6.68 6.59 -0.84
N ALA A 35 -6.33 7.31 -1.92
CA ALA A 35 -5.39 6.78 -2.91
C ALA A 35 -3.98 6.55 -2.34
N GLN A 36 -3.55 7.34 -1.36
CA GLN A 36 -2.30 7.11 -0.64
C GLN A 36 -2.37 5.85 0.21
N VAL A 37 -3.47 5.62 0.94
CA VAL A 37 -3.67 4.39 1.73
C VAL A 37 -3.59 3.15 0.82
N ILE A 38 -4.26 3.16 -0.33
CA ILE A 38 -4.20 2.06 -1.31
C ILE A 38 -2.76 1.82 -1.77
N GLN A 39 -2.06 2.87 -2.22
CA GLN A 39 -0.68 2.73 -2.71
C GLN A 39 0.29 2.23 -1.64
N THR A 40 0.16 2.73 -0.40
CA THR A 40 0.95 2.26 0.74
C THR A 40 0.65 0.78 1.04
N THR A 41 -0.60 0.36 0.92
CA THR A 41 -1.02 -1.03 1.17
C THR A 41 -0.51 -1.97 0.08
N GLU A 42 -0.57 -1.57 -1.19
CA GLU A 42 0.02 -2.33 -2.30
C GLU A 42 1.54 -2.52 -2.12
N LYS A 43 2.23 -1.47 -1.69
CA LYS A 43 3.66 -1.57 -1.37
C LYS A 43 3.90 -2.55 -0.21
N LEU A 44 3.13 -2.43 0.88
CA LEU A 44 3.24 -3.33 2.04
C LEU A 44 3.07 -4.80 1.61
N VAL A 45 2.02 -5.10 0.85
CA VAL A 45 1.73 -6.45 0.35
C VAL A 45 2.87 -6.95 -0.52
N SER A 46 3.37 -6.13 -1.46
CA SER A 46 4.50 -6.49 -2.33
C SER A 46 5.77 -6.77 -1.54
N ASP A 47 6.12 -5.91 -0.57
CA ASP A 47 7.31 -6.07 0.26
C ASP A 47 7.22 -7.40 1.05
N ILE A 48 6.12 -7.63 1.77
CA ILE A 48 5.98 -8.82 2.62
C ILE A 48 5.88 -10.11 1.78
N ALA A 49 5.09 -10.10 0.70
CA ALA A 49 4.94 -11.28 -0.16
C ALA A 49 6.25 -11.70 -0.84
N SER A 50 7.18 -10.76 -1.07
CA SER A 50 8.52 -11.06 -1.59
C SER A 50 9.52 -11.52 -0.52
N GLY A 51 9.11 -11.54 0.76
CA GLY A 51 9.97 -11.85 1.90
C GLY A 51 10.91 -10.71 2.29
N GLU A 52 10.65 -9.49 1.80
CA GLU A 52 11.39 -8.29 2.18
C GLU A 52 10.87 -7.70 3.49
N THR A 53 11.73 -6.94 4.18
CA THR A 53 11.31 -6.13 5.32
C THR A 53 10.62 -4.87 4.83
N SER A 54 9.40 -4.60 5.27
CA SER A 54 8.74 -3.33 4.96
C SER A 54 9.17 -2.23 5.94
N ASP A 55 9.58 -1.09 5.40
CA ASP A 55 9.87 0.13 6.15
C ASP A 55 8.61 0.88 6.60
N LEU A 56 7.44 0.39 6.19
CA LEU A 56 6.13 0.96 6.51
C LEU A 56 5.63 0.60 7.91
N VAL A 57 6.33 -0.22 8.69
CA VAL A 57 5.87 -0.64 10.03
C VAL A 57 6.24 0.40 11.07
N CYS A 58 5.27 0.89 11.85
CA CYS A 58 5.55 1.84 12.91
C CYS A 58 6.50 1.24 13.97
N MET A 59 7.35 2.07 14.59
CA MET A 59 8.29 1.60 15.63
C MET A 59 7.58 0.97 16.85
N ASP A 60 6.38 1.46 17.18
CA ASP A 60 5.51 0.97 18.26
C ASP A 60 4.38 0.06 17.75
N SER A 61 4.49 -0.43 16.52
CA SER A 61 3.50 -1.34 15.93
C SER A 61 3.36 -2.61 16.75
N VAL A 62 2.12 -3.09 16.87
CA VAL A 62 1.80 -4.40 17.45
C VAL A 62 1.49 -5.43 16.37
N ALA A 63 1.59 -5.04 15.08
CA ALA A 63 1.28 -5.89 13.96
C ALA A 63 2.13 -7.17 13.95
N HIS A 64 1.44 -8.30 13.85
CA HIS A 64 2.06 -9.56 13.47
C HIS A 64 1.90 -9.74 11.95
N LEU A 65 3.00 -9.66 11.20
CA LEU A 65 2.96 -9.73 9.74
C LEU A 65 2.92 -11.16 9.18
N GLY A 66 3.19 -12.20 9.97
CA GLY A 66 3.15 -13.58 9.48
C GLY A 66 4.21 -13.89 8.43
N GLU A 67 3.90 -14.82 7.52
CA GLU A 67 4.82 -15.33 6.51
C GLU A 67 4.49 -14.75 5.12
N PRO A 68 5.46 -14.68 4.18
CA PRO A 68 5.22 -14.14 2.84
C PRO A 68 4.06 -14.81 2.08
N SER A 69 3.86 -16.11 2.30
CA SER A 69 2.75 -16.87 1.69
C SER A 69 1.37 -16.41 2.15
N ASP A 70 1.27 -15.80 3.33
CA ASP A 70 0.00 -15.28 3.85
C ASP A 70 -0.46 -14.02 3.08
N TRP A 71 0.46 -13.36 2.37
CA TRP A 71 0.22 -12.13 1.61
C TRP A 71 0.19 -12.35 0.10
N SER A 72 0.82 -13.42 -0.40
CA SER A 72 0.85 -13.72 -1.84
C SER A 72 -0.55 -13.93 -2.39
N GLY A 73 -0.94 -13.11 -3.38
CA GLY A 73 -2.27 -13.15 -3.99
C GLY A 73 -3.28 -12.18 -3.36
N LEU A 74 -2.87 -11.42 -2.34
CA LEU A 74 -3.65 -10.31 -1.81
C LEU A 74 -3.35 -9.00 -2.56
N SER A 75 -4.27 -8.05 -2.44
CA SER A 75 -4.13 -6.67 -2.92
C SER A 75 -4.84 -5.71 -1.98
N ALA A 76 -4.59 -4.41 -2.14
CA ALA A 76 -5.33 -3.39 -1.40
C ALA A 76 -6.80 -3.33 -1.86
N GLY A 77 -7.71 -3.22 -0.90
CA GLY A 77 -9.14 -3.04 -1.13
C GLY A 77 -9.57 -1.58 -0.99
N GLU A 78 -10.63 -1.37 -0.23
CA GLU A 78 -11.27 -0.06 -0.06
C GLU A 78 -10.73 0.65 1.19
N PRO A 79 -10.16 1.87 1.05
CA PRO A 79 -9.67 2.64 2.19
C PRO A 79 -10.83 3.30 2.94
N GLU A 80 -10.79 3.26 4.26
CA GLU A 80 -11.76 3.92 5.14
C GLU A 80 -11.05 4.74 6.22
N GLU A 81 -11.59 5.92 6.53
CA GLU A 81 -11.25 6.61 7.78
C GLU A 81 -11.64 5.70 8.96
N PHE A 82 -10.77 5.61 9.95
CA PHE A 82 -10.98 4.68 11.05
C PHE A 82 -12.21 5.02 11.89
N VAL A 83 -13.07 4.03 12.10
CA VAL A 83 -14.23 4.15 12.99
C VAL A 83 -14.14 3.13 14.13
N ALA A 84 -13.82 3.62 15.33
CA ALA A 84 -13.63 2.80 16.55
C ALA A 84 -14.80 1.87 16.90
N ARG A 85 -16.03 2.16 16.44
CA ARG A 85 -17.21 1.34 16.71
C ARG A 85 -17.11 -0.08 16.15
N TYR A 86 -16.31 -0.27 15.10
CA TYR A 86 -16.14 -1.56 14.43
C TYR A 86 -14.89 -2.32 14.90
N TRP A 87 -13.93 -1.58 15.45
CA TRP A 87 -12.58 -2.07 15.74
C TRP A 87 -12.16 -1.64 17.14
N ALA A 88 -12.87 -2.16 18.14
CA ALA A 88 -12.70 -1.72 19.53
C ALA A 88 -11.28 -1.98 20.06
N ASP A 89 -10.66 -3.09 19.65
CA ASP A 89 -9.30 -3.46 20.06
C ASP A 89 -8.26 -2.51 19.43
N GLN A 90 -8.41 -2.19 18.15
CA GLN A 90 -7.51 -1.28 17.43
C GLN A 90 -7.68 0.19 17.84
N ALA A 91 -8.84 0.57 18.40
CA ALA A 91 -9.08 1.95 18.82
C ALA A 91 -8.03 2.46 19.83
N ALA A 92 -7.50 1.58 20.69
CA ALA A 92 -6.46 1.92 21.65
C ALA A 92 -5.12 2.28 20.99
N LEU A 93 -4.91 1.88 19.73
CA LEU A 93 -3.70 2.14 18.96
C LEU A 93 -3.76 3.48 18.20
N ASN A 94 -4.89 4.19 18.29
CA ASN A 94 -5.15 5.47 17.62
C ASN A 94 -4.88 5.48 16.10
N PRO A 95 -5.45 4.55 15.31
CA PRO A 95 -5.40 4.61 13.84
C PRO A 95 -6.19 5.80 13.29
N GLN A 96 -5.76 6.27 12.12
CA GLN A 96 -6.49 7.24 11.30
C GLN A 96 -7.18 6.54 10.13
N TRP A 97 -6.61 5.44 9.64
CA TRP A 97 -7.11 4.70 8.48
C TRP A 97 -7.15 3.20 8.74
N SER A 98 -8.11 2.54 8.10
CA SER A 98 -8.16 1.10 7.92
C SER A 98 -8.45 0.78 6.46
N ILE A 99 -7.96 -0.36 5.98
CA ILE A 99 -8.23 -0.84 4.62
C ILE A 99 -8.30 -2.36 4.64
N ASN A 100 -9.31 -2.91 3.98
CA ASN A 100 -9.41 -4.36 3.80
C ASN A 100 -8.41 -4.83 2.74
N LEU A 101 -7.94 -6.05 2.86
CA LEU A 101 -7.21 -6.76 1.82
C LEU A 101 -8.20 -7.56 0.97
N GLU A 102 -8.03 -7.47 -0.34
CA GLU A 102 -8.80 -8.24 -1.31
C GLU A 102 -8.04 -9.49 -1.77
N GLY A 103 -8.80 -10.47 -2.28
CA GLY A 103 -8.25 -11.74 -2.73
C GLY A 103 -8.17 -12.78 -1.62
N LEU A 104 -7.39 -13.83 -1.89
CA LEU A 104 -7.06 -14.88 -0.93
C LEU A 104 -5.60 -15.27 -1.14
N PRO A 105 -4.91 -15.72 -0.08
CA PRO A 105 -3.57 -16.26 -0.24
C PRO A 105 -3.54 -17.40 -1.26
N GLU A 106 -2.46 -17.48 -2.04
CA GLU A 106 -2.28 -18.57 -3.00
C GLU A 106 -2.36 -19.94 -2.30
N GLY A 107 -3.28 -20.79 -2.76
CA GLY A 107 -3.49 -22.11 -2.17
C GLY A 107 -4.24 -22.12 -0.83
N ALA A 108 -4.87 -21.01 -0.45
CA ALA A 108 -5.73 -20.96 0.74
C ALA A 108 -6.84 -22.03 0.71
N THR A 109 -7.08 -22.64 1.86
CA THR A 109 -8.14 -23.65 2.06
C THR A 109 -8.97 -23.29 3.29
N PRO A 110 -10.19 -23.81 3.45
CA PRO A 110 -10.96 -23.55 4.66
C PRO A 110 -10.17 -23.87 5.94
N GLY A 111 -10.13 -22.92 6.87
CA GLY A 111 -9.30 -22.95 8.06
C GLY A 111 -7.96 -22.20 7.93
N SER A 112 -7.55 -21.78 6.74
CA SER A 112 -6.40 -20.90 6.54
C SER A 112 -6.62 -19.56 7.25
N HIS A 113 -5.61 -19.09 7.97
CA HIS A 113 -5.56 -17.75 8.56
C HIS A 113 -4.81 -16.83 7.61
N TYR A 114 -5.33 -15.61 7.41
CA TYR A 114 -4.73 -14.64 6.50
C TYR A 114 -5.03 -13.21 6.94
N PRO A 115 -4.22 -12.21 6.55
CA PRO A 115 -4.47 -10.82 6.91
C PRO A 115 -5.73 -10.33 6.18
N GLY A 116 -6.67 -9.77 6.94
CA GLY A 116 -7.95 -9.28 6.44
C GLY A 116 -7.99 -7.76 6.33
N ASP A 117 -7.49 -7.05 7.33
CA ASP A 117 -7.50 -5.58 7.37
C ASP A 117 -6.18 -5.04 7.93
N VAL A 118 -5.71 -3.92 7.38
CA VAL A 118 -4.51 -3.22 7.81
C VAL A 118 -4.89 -1.87 8.41
N PHE A 119 -4.26 -1.52 9.54
CA PHE A 119 -4.51 -0.27 10.25
C PHE A 119 -3.30 0.64 10.18
N TYR A 120 -3.54 1.91 9.88
CA TYR A 120 -2.48 2.90 9.70
C TYR A 120 -2.60 4.07 10.66
N ARG A 121 -1.43 4.58 11.06
CA ARG A 121 -1.26 5.88 11.70
C ARG A 121 -0.59 6.83 10.72
N GLU A 122 -1.04 8.08 10.73
CA GLU A 122 -0.36 9.15 10.01
C GLU A 122 0.89 9.63 10.77
N THR A 123 1.94 9.92 10.02
CA THR A 123 3.22 10.43 10.49
C THR A 123 3.68 11.57 9.59
N ASP A 124 4.74 12.27 9.99
CA ASP A 124 5.33 13.34 9.17
C ASP A 124 5.85 12.82 7.81
N ASP A 125 6.19 11.52 7.73
CA ASP A 125 6.75 10.87 6.53
C ASP A 125 5.67 10.13 5.70
N GLY A 126 4.40 10.14 6.14
CA GLY A 126 3.29 9.43 5.50
C GLY A 126 2.60 8.44 6.44
N LEU A 127 2.15 7.30 5.92
CA LEU A 127 1.42 6.29 6.68
C LEU A 127 2.37 5.19 7.19
N CYS A 128 2.16 4.73 8.42
CA CYS A 128 2.81 3.52 8.94
C CYS A 128 1.80 2.53 9.54
N VAL A 129 2.08 1.23 9.42
CA VAL A 129 1.27 0.10 9.88
C VAL A 129 1.39 -0.04 11.38
N ILE A 130 0.27 0.06 12.10
CA ILE A 130 0.20 -0.12 13.55
C ILE A 130 -0.31 -1.50 13.97
N ASP A 131 -1.16 -2.12 13.15
CA ASP A 131 -1.74 -3.43 13.41
C ASP A 131 -2.27 -4.07 12.11
N VAL A 132 -2.46 -5.38 12.14
CA VAL A 132 -3.11 -6.17 11.08
C VAL A 132 -4.13 -7.08 11.74
N ALA A 133 -5.40 -6.95 11.35
CA ALA A 133 -6.43 -7.88 11.79
C ALA A 133 -6.39 -9.13 10.90
N TRP A 134 -6.29 -10.29 11.54
CA TRP A 134 -6.27 -11.59 10.87
C TRP A 134 -7.67 -12.20 10.86
N THR A 135 -8.00 -12.83 9.73
CA THR A 135 -9.26 -13.56 9.55
C THR A 135 -9.00 -15.03 9.26
N THR A 136 -10.06 -15.84 9.34
CA THR A 136 -10.03 -17.27 9.05
C THR A 136 -10.95 -17.55 7.87
N LEU A 137 -10.44 -18.21 6.84
CA LEU A 137 -11.24 -18.62 5.70
C LEU A 137 -12.26 -19.68 6.17
N VAL A 138 -13.55 -19.36 6.08
CA VAL A 138 -14.64 -20.30 6.39
C VAL A 138 -15.15 -20.98 5.13
N ALA A 139 -15.47 -22.28 5.23
CA ALA A 139 -16.12 -22.98 4.13
C ALA A 139 -17.53 -22.41 3.92
N VAL A 140 -17.87 -22.08 2.67
CA VAL A 140 -19.25 -21.77 2.29
C VAL A 140 -19.92 -23.10 1.95
N GLY A 141 -20.86 -23.53 2.81
CA GLY A 141 -21.60 -24.78 2.66
C GLY A 141 -22.68 -24.73 1.59
#